data_AF-A0A3M1ZAT1-F1
#
_entry.id   AF-A0A3M1ZAT1-F1
#
_cell.length_a   1.000
_cell.length_b   1.000
_cell.length_c   1.000
_cell.angle_alpha   90.00
_cell.angle_beta   90.00
_cell.angle_gamma   90.00
#
_symmetry.space_group_name_H-M   'P 1'
#
loop_
_entity.id
_entity.type
_entity.pdbx_description
1 polymer ?
#
loop_
_entity_poly.entity_id
_entity_poly.type
_entity_poly.pdbx_seq_one_letter_code
_entity_poly.pdbx_strand_id
1 'polypeptide(L)' 'DAIGQPQAARAVARAIASNPVALVIPCHRVVRKDGQMGGYRWGEQRKERLLALEQNKAQED' A
#
# COMPACT_ATOMS: atom_id res chain seq x y z
N ASP A 1 -16.48 7.08 3.13
CA ASP A 1 -15.27 6.45 2.54
C ASP A 1 -14.56 7.41 1.60
N ALA A 2 -13.22 7.43 1.62
CA ALA A 2 -12.37 8.51 1.08
C ALA A 2 -12.67 9.02 -0.35
N ILE A 3 -13.29 8.18 -1.20
CA ILE A 3 -13.66 8.52 -2.59
C ILE A 3 -15.17 8.45 -2.87
N GLY A 4 -16.01 8.31 -1.85
CA GLY A 4 -17.47 8.23 -2.01
C GLY A 4 -18.00 6.95 -2.66
N GLN A 5 -17.16 5.93 -2.88
CA GLN A 5 -17.52 4.68 -3.54
C GLN A 5 -17.21 3.46 -2.65
N PRO A 6 -18.11 3.07 -1.73
CA PRO A 6 -17.85 2.01 -0.73
C PRO A 6 -17.57 0.62 -1.35
N GLN A 7 -18.07 0.36 -2.56
CA GLN A 7 -17.89 -0.93 -3.24
C GLN A 7 -16.67 -0.96 -4.18
N ALA A 8 -15.87 0.11 -4.25
CA ALA A 8 -14.78 0.25 -5.23
C ALA A 8 -13.46 -0.44 -4.84
N ALA A 9 -13.42 -1.25 -3.77
CA ALA A 9 -12.18 -1.83 -3.24
C ALA A 9 -11.33 -2.56 -4.32
N ARG A 10 -11.96 -3.36 -5.19
CA ARG A 10 -11.25 -4.08 -6.27
C ARG A 10 -10.74 -3.13 -7.36
N ALA A 11 -11.52 -2.09 -7.69
CA ALA A 11 -11.12 -1.08 -8.69
C ALA A 11 -9.92 -0.26 -8.17
N VAL A 12 -9.96 0.16 -6.91
CA VAL A 12 -8.86 0.84 -6.23
C VAL A 12 -7.61 -0.04 -6.18
N ALA A 13 -7.74 -1.32 -5.81
CA ALA A 13 -6.61 -2.25 -5.82
C ALA A 13 -5.94 -2.39 -7.19
N ARG A 14 -6.73 -2.42 -8.28
CA ARG A 14 -6.19 -2.43 -9.65
C ARG A 14 -5.44 -1.14 -9.99
N ALA A 15 -6.02 0.02 -9.65
CA ALA A 15 -5.39 1.32 -9.89
C ALA A 15 -4.05 1.46 -9.14
N ILE A 16 -3.99 0.95 -7.91
CA ILE A 16 -2.77 0.90 -7.09
C ILE A 16 -1.71 -0.01 -7.73
N ALA A 17 -2.11 -1.20 -8.19
CA ALA A 17 -1.21 -2.16 -8.83
C ALA A 17 -0.56 -1.60 -10.11
N SER A 18 -1.26 -0.71 -10.82
CA SER A 18 -0.75 -0.03 -12.01
C SER A 18 0.10 1.21 -11.74
N ASN A 19 0.31 1.61 -10.48
CA ASN A 19 1.09 2.81 -10.15
C ASN A 19 2.53 2.69 -10.71
N PRO A 20 2.97 3.60 -11.62
CA PRO A 20 4.33 3.58 -12.14
C PRO A 20 5.33 4.35 -11.26
N VAL A 21 4.86 5.20 -10.34
CA VAL A 21 5.68 6.11 -9.51
C VAL A 21 5.58 5.71 -8.04
N ALA A 22 6.21 4.59 -7.67
CA ALA A 22 6.33 4.18 -6.27
C ALA A 22 7.04 5.23 -5.41
N LEU A 23 6.85 5.12 -4.09
CA LEU A 23 7.39 6.01 -3.05
C LEU A 23 6.77 7.41 -3.03
N VAL A 24 6.66 8.08 -4.19
CA VAL A 24 5.94 9.37 -4.29
C VAL A 24 4.45 9.16 -4.09
N ILE A 25 3.88 8.18 -4.81
CA ILE A 25 2.53 7.68 -4.55
C ILE A 25 2.69 6.43 -3.68
N PRO A 26 2.26 6.45 -2.39
CA PRO A 26 2.60 5.42 -1.41
C PRO A 26 1.71 4.17 -1.54
N CYS A 27 1.75 3.52 -2.69
CA CYS A 27 0.97 2.30 -2.97
C CYS A 27 1.32 1.13 -2.05
N HIS A 28 2.50 1.17 -1.40
CA HIS A 28 2.91 0.19 -0.39
C HIS A 28 2.11 0.26 0.91
N ARG A 29 1.39 1.37 1.20
CA ARG A 29 0.59 1.55 2.41
C ARG A 29 -0.78 0.87 2.39
N VAL A 30 -1.23 0.38 1.23
CA VAL A 30 -2.53 -0.28 1.12
C VAL A 30 -2.37 -1.77 1.40
N VAL A 31 -3.00 -2.26 2.46
CA VAL A 31 -2.95 -3.66 2.93
C VAL A 31 -4.32 -4.32 2.87
N ARG A 32 -4.36 -5.66 2.86
CA ARG A 32 -5.63 -6.39 2.86
C ARG A 32 -6.25 -6.37 4.26
N LYS A 33 -7.59 -6.46 4.32
CA LYS A 33 -8.34 -6.51 5.59
C LYS A 33 -8.03 -7.75 6.43
N ASP A 34 -7.58 -8.83 5.80
CA ASP A 34 -7.21 -10.09 6.46
C ASP A 34 -5.77 -10.10 7.01
N GLY A 35 -5.08 -8.95 6.99
CA GLY A 35 -3.72 -8.81 7.50
C GLY A 35 -2.62 -9.29 6.55
N GLN A 36 -2.97 -9.86 5.39
CA GLN A 36 -1.98 -10.21 4.37
C GLN A 36 -1.51 -8.95 3.62
N MET A 37 -0.24 -8.93 3.22
CA MET A 37 0.33 -7.78 2.50
C MET A 37 -0.31 -7.60 1.12
N GLY A 38 -0.62 -8.69 0.42
CA GLY A 38 -1.15 -8.64 -0.93
C GLY A 38 -0.12 -8.18 -1.96
N GLY A 39 -0.57 -8.00 -3.21
CA GLY A 39 0.33 -7.71 -4.32
C GLY A 39 1.05 -6.36 -4.21
N TYR A 40 2.29 -6.33 -4.69
CA TYR A 40 3.08 -5.12 -4.91
C TYR A 40 3.85 -5.23 -6.21
N ARG A 41 3.80 -4.20 -7.06
CA ARG A 41 4.44 -4.21 -8.39
C ARG A 41 5.94 -4.52 -8.34
N TRP A 42 6.62 -4.12 -7.26
CA TRP A 42 8.06 -4.35 -7.08
C TRP A 42 8.39 -5.48 -6.10
N GLY A 43 7.41 -6.30 -5.72
CA GLY A 43 7.56 -7.49 -4.85
C GLY A 43 7.20 -7.23 -3.38
N GLU A 44 6.51 -8.20 -2.78
CA GLU A 44 5.98 -8.15 -1.41
C GLU A 44 7.05 -7.82 -0.36
N GLN A 45 8.23 -8.43 -0.47
CA GLN A 45 9.35 -8.16 0.45
C GLN A 45 9.79 -6.69 0.45
N ARG A 46 9.72 -5.99 -0.69
CA ARG A 46 10.03 -4.55 -0.72
C ARG A 46 8.95 -3.75 -0.01
N LYS A 47 7.68 -4.14 -0.15
CA LYS A 47 6.55 -3.50 0.53
C LYS A 47 6.68 -3.62 2.05
N GLU A 48 7.03 -4.81 2.55
CA GLU A 48 7.27 -5.07 3.97
C GLU A 48 8.41 -4.21 4.52
N ARG A 49 9.56 -4.18 3.82
CA ARG A 49 10.70 -3.33 4.25
C ARG A 49 10.33 -1.85 4.29
N LEU A 50 9.57 -1.35 3.32
CA LEU A 50 9.14 0.05 3.29
C LEU A 50 8.24 0.37 4.49
N LEU A 51 7.28 -0.50 4.81
CA LEU A 51 6.42 -0.31 5.97
C LEU A 51 7.22 -0.36 7.29
N ALA A 52 8.15 -1.30 7.42
CA ALA A 52 9.02 -1.38 8.61
C ALA A 52 9.89 -0.13 8.78
N LEU A 53 10.44 0.41 7.69
CA LEU A 53 11.21 1.67 7.72
C LEU A 53 10.33 2.86 8.14
N GLU A 54 9.09 2.94 7.64
CA GLU A 54 8.14 3.98 8.04
C GLU A 54 7.72 3.87 9.51
N GLN A 55 7.57 2.65 10.03
CA GLN A 55 7.25 2.40 11.44
C GLN A 55 8.40 2.79 12.37
N ASN A 56 9.64 2.41 12.02
CA ASN A 56 10.82 2.76 12.84
C ASN A 56 11.03 4.27 12.89
N LYS A 57 10.83 4.97 11.77
CA LYS A 57 10.93 6.44 11.73
C LYS A 57 9.92 7.12 12.64
N ALA A 58 8.72 6.55 12.80
CA ALA A 58 7.70 7.08 13.70
C ALA A 58 8.00 6.84 15.20
N GLN A 59 9.01 6.04 15.55
CA GLN A 59 9.43 5.79 16.93
C GLN A 59 10.62 6.64 17.38
N GLU A 60 11.31 7.30 16.46
CA GLU A 60 12.45 8.17 16.73
C GLU A 60 12.04 9.65 16.92
N ASP A 61 10.79 9.99 16.56
CA ASP A 61 10.11 11.26 16.84
C ASP A 61 9.42 11.24 18.21
#